data_AF-A0A1B6M3R4-F1
#
_entry.id   AF-A0A1B6M3R4-F1
#
_cell.length_a   1.000
_cell.length_b   1.000
_cell.length_c   1.000
_cell.angle_alpha   90.00
_cell.angle_beta   90.00
_cell.angle_gamma   90.00
#
_symmetry.space_group_name_H-M   'P 1'
#
loop_
_entity.id
_entity.type
_entity.pdbx_description
1 polymer ?
#
loop_
_entity_poly.entity_id
_entity_poly.type
_entity_poly.pdbx_seq_one_letter_code
_entity_poly.pdbx_strand_id
1 'polypeptide(L)'
;ATCLCRLASRAIGEVGPKYAAAYDSFVGTSLVVAAFNYSGGYFNPVLASAIKFGCRGHTPSEHVFVYWIGACTGAILSVFLYQNSIVQRIVNKFKPKVD
;
A
#
# COMPACT_ATOMS: atom_id res chain seq x y z
N ALA A 1 1.69 4.85 -3.74
CA ALA A 1 1.05 4.65 -2.42
C ALA A 1 0.82 3.16 -2.10
N THR A 2 0.16 2.38 -2.98
CA THR A 2 -0.12 0.95 -2.78
C THR A 2 1.11 0.10 -2.41
N CYS A 3 2.27 0.35 -3.04
CA CYS A 3 3.52 -0.34 -2.70
C CYS A 3 3.94 -0.14 -1.25
N LEU A 4 3.94 1.10 -0.77
CA LEU A 4 4.34 1.45 0.60
C LEU A 4 3.36 0.86 1.61
N CYS A 5 2.05 0.95 1.35
CA CYS A 5 1.04 0.39 2.22
C CYS A 5 1.20 -1.14 2.35
N ARG A 6 1.36 -1.87 1.24
CA ARG A 6 1.53 -3.34 1.25
C ARG A 6 2.85 -3.79 1.87
N LEU A 7 3.94 -3.06 1.60
CA LEU A 7 5.25 -3.33 2.21
C LEU A 7 5.20 -3.11 3.73
N ALA A 8 4.58 -2.02 4.17
CA ALA A 8 4.41 -1.71 5.59
C ALA A 8 3.51 -2.74 6.29
N SER A 9 2.34 -3.10 5.72
CA SER A 9 1.46 -4.14 6.29
C SER A 9 2.21 -5.45 6.50
N ARG A 10 3.02 -5.88 5.52
CA ARG A 10 3.80 -7.12 5.59
C ARG A 10 4.93 -7.04 6.63
N ALA A 11 5.66 -5.95 6.68
CA ALA A 11 6.73 -5.77 7.65
C ALA A 11 6.19 -5.70 9.09
N ILE A 12 5.09 -4.99 9.30
CA ILE A 12 4.45 -4.81 10.60
C ILE A 12 3.81 -6.13 11.10
N GLY A 13 3.17 -6.89 10.20
CA GLY A 13 2.57 -8.19 10.53
C GLY A 13 3.59 -9.21 11.07
N GLU A 14 4.83 -9.18 10.57
CA GLU A 14 5.93 -10.06 11.00
C GLU A 14 6.60 -9.63 12.31
N VAL A 15 6.53 -8.34 12.67
CA VAL A 15 7.17 -7.78 13.87
C VAL A 15 6.32 -7.94 15.13
N GLY A 16 5.00 -8.10 15.01
CA GLY A 16 4.17 -8.36 16.19
C GLY A 16 2.67 -8.34 15.92
N PRO A 17 1.97 -9.48 15.92
CA PRO A 17 0.56 -9.54 15.54
C PRO A 17 -0.37 -8.76 16.47
N LYS A 18 0.03 -8.54 17.74
CA LYS A 18 -0.82 -7.92 18.78
C LYS A 18 -1.11 -6.43 18.52
N TYR A 19 -0.17 -5.70 17.91
CA TYR A 19 -0.35 -4.28 17.55
C TYR A 19 -0.32 -4.03 16.05
N ALA A 20 -0.09 -5.07 15.23
CA ALA A 20 0.05 -4.95 13.79
C ALA A 20 -1.16 -4.27 13.13
N ALA A 21 -2.38 -4.60 13.55
CA ALA A 21 -3.59 -4.01 13.01
C ALA A 21 -3.69 -2.49 13.27
N ALA A 22 -3.26 -2.03 14.45
CA ALA A 22 -3.29 -0.61 14.81
C ALA A 22 -2.28 0.20 13.99
N TYR A 23 -1.05 -0.32 13.88
CA TYR A 23 -0.01 0.31 13.06
C TYR A 23 -0.34 0.28 11.56
N ASP A 24 -0.90 -0.83 11.07
CA ASP A 24 -1.30 -0.94 9.66
C ASP A 24 -2.42 0.05 9.32
N SER A 25 -3.43 0.17 10.20
CA SER A 25 -4.52 1.13 10.05
C SER A 25 -4.02 2.58 10.08
N PHE A 26 -3.06 2.88 10.96
CA PHE A 26 -2.43 4.19 11.02
C PHE A 26 -1.68 4.52 9.72
N VAL A 27 -0.78 3.62 9.27
CA VAL A 27 -0.01 3.80 8.05
C VAL A 27 -0.94 3.94 6.84
N GLY A 28 -1.94 3.07 6.72
CA GLY A 28 -2.93 3.13 5.64
C GLY A 28 -3.65 4.47 5.63
N THR A 29 -4.18 4.92 6.77
CA THR A 29 -4.93 6.18 6.88
C THR A 29 -4.06 7.39 6.56
N SER A 30 -2.84 7.47 7.11
CA SER A 30 -1.90 8.56 6.79
C SER A 30 -1.58 8.62 5.30
N LEU A 31 -1.45 7.45 4.65
CA LEU A 31 -1.17 7.38 3.22
C LEU A 31 -2.38 7.82 2.38
N VAL A 32 -3.61 7.54 2.82
CA VAL A 32 -4.84 8.07 2.18
C VAL A 32 -4.86 9.59 2.28
N VAL A 33 -4.65 10.14 3.49
CA VAL A 33 -4.65 11.59 3.73
C VAL A 33 -3.60 12.29 2.88
N ALA A 34 -2.38 11.75 2.82
CA ALA A 34 -1.31 12.30 2.00
C ALA A 34 -1.64 12.25 0.49
N ALA A 35 -2.31 11.20 0.02
CA ALA A 35 -2.69 11.01 -1.38
C ALA A 35 -4.03 11.68 -1.74
N PHE A 36 -4.75 12.25 -0.78
CA PHE A 36 -6.12 12.72 -0.92
C PHE A 36 -6.23 13.83 -1.98
N ASN A 37 -5.37 14.84 -1.91
CA ASN A 37 -5.36 15.97 -2.86
C ASN A 37 -4.84 15.61 -4.26
N TYR A 38 -4.23 14.44 -4.45
CA TYR A 38 -3.65 14.04 -5.74
C TYR A 38 -4.53 13.04 -6.48
N SER A 39 -5.01 12.01 -5.78
CA SER A 39 -5.78 10.90 -6.37
C SER A 39 -6.95 10.41 -5.49
N GLY A 40 -7.20 11.04 -4.33
CA GLY A 40 -8.20 10.55 -3.37
C GLY A 40 -7.76 9.35 -2.53
N GLY A 41 -6.56 8.81 -2.77
CA GLY A 41 -5.95 7.79 -1.90
C GLY A 41 -6.57 6.39 -1.98
N TYR A 42 -7.14 6.01 -3.13
CA TYR A 42 -7.73 4.67 -3.29
C TYR A 42 -6.65 3.59 -3.50
N PHE A 43 -6.60 2.60 -2.59
CA PHE A 43 -5.68 1.46 -2.69
C PHE A 43 -6.27 0.22 -3.39
N ASN A 44 -7.49 0.33 -3.91
CA ASN A 44 -8.17 -0.74 -4.62
C ASN A 44 -8.64 -0.25 -6.00
N PRO A 45 -8.16 -0.83 -7.12
CA PRO A 45 -8.58 -0.47 -8.47
C PRO A 45 -10.09 -0.58 -8.68
N VAL A 46 -10.72 -1.63 -8.15
CA VAL A 46 -12.16 -1.88 -8.30
C VAL A 46 -12.98 -0.78 -7.62
N LEU A 47 -12.56 -0.37 -6.41
CA LEU A 47 -13.20 0.71 -5.68
C LEU A 47 -13.01 2.07 -6.36
N ALA A 48 -11.80 2.34 -6.87
CA ALA A 48 -11.51 3.57 -7.58
C ALA A 48 -12.36 3.70 -8.85
N SER A 49 -12.49 2.62 -9.62
CA SER A 49 -13.33 2.58 -10.81
C SER A 49 -14.82 2.73 -10.47
N ALA A 50 -15.32 2.08 -9.41
CA ALA A 50 -16.73 2.22 -9.02
C ALA A 50 -17.14 3.67 -8.67
N ILE A 51 -16.22 4.48 -8.14
CA ILE A 51 -16.53 5.83 -7.64
C ILE A 51 -16.16 6.93 -8.66
N LYS A 52 -15.08 6.76 -9.41
CA LYS A 52 -14.51 7.81 -10.29
C LYS A 52 -14.70 7.55 -11.78
N PHE A 53 -15.10 6.35 -12.20
CA PHE A 53 -15.26 6.04 -13.62
C PHE A 53 -16.49 6.77 -14.18
N GLY A 54 -16.27 7.67 -15.14
CA GLY A 54 -17.32 8.50 -15.76
C GLY A 54 -17.47 9.91 -15.18
N CYS A 55 -16.68 10.32 -14.18
CA CYS A 55 -16.65 11.71 -13.72
C CYS A 55 -16.01 12.65 -14.77
N ARG A 56 -16.60 13.85 -14.95
CA ARG A 56 -16.09 14.89 -15.84
C ARG A 56 -14.70 15.37 -15.38
N GLY A 57 -13.71 15.33 -16.28
CA GLY A 57 -12.37 15.90 -16.05
C GLY A 57 -11.19 14.95 -16.19
N HIS A 58 -11.40 13.65 -16.42
CA HIS A 58 -10.32 12.68 -16.63
C HIS A 58 -10.65 11.71 -17.76
N THR A 59 -9.66 11.36 -18.59
CA THR A 59 -9.87 10.33 -19.62
C THR A 59 -9.90 8.92 -19.02
N PRO A 60 -10.71 7.98 -19.56
CA PRO A 60 -10.77 6.60 -19.06
C PRO A 60 -9.41 5.90 -19.06
N SER A 61 -8.55 6.23 -20.02
CA SER A 61 -7.18 5.71 -20.14
C SER A 61 -6.27 6.13 -18.99
N GLU A 62 -6.31 7.39 -18.58
CA GLU A 62 -5.55 7.89 -17.42
C GLU A 62 -6.00 7.22 -16.12
N HIS A 63 -7.30 6.98 -15.97
CA HIS A 63 -7.86 6.27 -14.82
C HIS A 63 -7.34 4.83 -14.73
N VAL A 64 -7.36 4.09 -15.84
CA VAL A 64 -6.84 2.71 -15.90
C VAL A 64 -5.33 2.68 -15.61
N PHE A 65 -4.57 3.62 -16.15
CA PHE A 65 -3.12 3.64 -15.94
C PHE A 65 -2.75 3.87 -14.47
N VAL A 66 -3.40 4.83 -13.80
CA VAL A 66 -3.09 5.17 -12.40
C VAL A 66 -3.61 4.11 -11.43
N TYR A 67 -4.88 3.71 -11.55
CA TYR A 67 -5.51 2.86 -10.53
C TYR A 67 -5.32 1.37 -10.77
N TRP A 68 -5.23 0.91 -12.02
CA TRP A 68 -4.99 -0.50 -12.32
C TRP A 68 -3.51 -0.79 -12.46
N ILE A 69 -2.83 -0.18 -13.44
CA ILE A 69 -1.42 -0.49 -13.71
C ILE A 69 -0.54 -0.02 -12.54
N GLY A 70 -0.76 1.19 -12.03
CA GLY A 70 -0.03 1.73 -10.89
C GLY A 70 -0.23 0.92 -9.60
N ALA A 71 -1.45 0.47 -9.31
CA ALA A 71 -1.72 -0.35 -8.12
C ALA A 71 -1.13 -1.76 -8.24
N CYS A 72 -1.29 -2.41 -9.41
CA CYS A 72 -0.72 -3.73 -9.67
C CYS A 72 0.81 -3.71 -9.61
N THR A 73 1.43 -2.73 -10.28
CA THR A 73 2.89 -2.54 -10.26
C THR A 73 3.38 -2.28 -8.83
N GLY A 74 2.68 -1.44 -8.08
CA GLY A 74 3.01 -1.17 -6.68
C GLY A 74 2.90 -2.41 -5.79
N ALA A 75 1.88 -3.24 -5.98
CA ALA A 75 1.73 -4.50 -5.24
C ALA A 75 2.87 -5.48 -5.56
N ILE A 76 3.20 -5.66 -6.84
CA ILE A 76 4.31 -6.52 -7.27
C ILE A 76 5.65 -6.03 -6.72
N LEU A 77 5.92 -4.73 -6.85
CA LEU A 77 7.15 -4.11 -6.36
C LEU A 77 7.29 -4.25 -4.85
N SER A 78 6.18 -4.21 -4.10
CA SER A 78 6.21 -4.43 -2.64
C SER A 78 6.71 -5.82 -2.26
N VAL A 79 6.44 -6.84 -3.10
CA VAL A 79 6.94 -8.21 -2.87
C VAL A 79 8.45 -8.27 -3.10
N PHE A 80 8.91 -7.71 -4.23
CA PHE A 80 10.34 -7.68 -4.54
C PHE A 80 11.15 -6.89 -3.52
N LEU A 81 10.65 -5.72 -3.09
CA LEU A 81 11.29 -4.91 -2.06
C LEU A 81 11.31 -5.63 -0.71
N TYR A 82 10.25 -6.35 -0.35
CA TYR A 82 10.21 -7.14 0.88
C TYR A 82 11.22 -8.30 0.86
N GLN A 83 11.46 -8.92 -0.29
CA GLN A 83 12.44 -9.99 -0.44
C GLN A 83 13.90 -9.50 -0.46
N ASN A 84 14.11 -8.18 -0.59
CA ASN A 84 15.44 -7.61 -0.62
C ASN A 84 16.14 -7.75 0.76
N SER A 85 17.43 -8.10 0.76
CA SER A 85 18.18 -8.45 1.97
C SER A 85 18.24 -7.29 2.98
N ILE A 86 18.17 -6.04 2.52
CA ILE A 86 18.15 -4.86 3.40
C ILE A 86 16.86 -4.80 4.22
N VAL A 87 15.71 -5.00 3.57
CA VAL A 87 14.39 -4.95 4.23
C VAL A 87 14.24 -6.15 5.17
N GLN A 88 14.62 -7.34 4.72
CA GLN A 88 14.66 -8.53 5.57
C GLN A 88 15.54 -8.34 6.81
N ARG A 89 16.70 -7.68 6.68
CA ARG A 89 17.60 -7.41 7.80
C ARG A 89 16.97 -6.44 8.80
N ILE A 90 16.25 -5.41 8.33
CA ILE A 90 15.51 -4.49 9.20
C ILE A 90 14.37 -5.24 9.90
N VAL A 91 13.55 -5.99 9.16
CA VAL A 91 12.43 -6.77 9.74
C VAL A 91 12.95 -7.75 10.79
N ASN A 92 14.00 -8.52 10.50
CA ASN A 92 14.59 -9.46 11.45
C ASN A 92 15.21 -8.78 12.69
N LYS A 93 15.68 -7.53 12.58
CA LYS A 93 16.17 -6.77 13.73
C LYS A 93 15.06 -6.41 14.71
N PHE A 94 13.85 -6.14 14.20
CA PHE A 94 12.69 -5.78 15.01
C PHE A 94 11.80 -6.97 15.36
N LYS A 95 12.00 -8.13 14.71
CA LYS A 95 11.26 -9.36 15.00
C LYS A 95 11.55 -9.81 16.45
N PRO A 96 10.53 -9.90 17.31
CA PRO A 96 10.72 -10.35 18.69
C PRO A 96 11.23 -11.79 18.66
N LYS A 97 12.26 -12.08 19.46
CA LYS A 97 12.69 -13.46 19.69
C LYS A 97 11.58 -14.16 20.47
N VAL A 98 11.00 -15.18 19.88
CA VAL A 98 10.08 -16.08 20.58
C VAL A 98 10.97 -17.00 21.40
N ASP A 99 10.98 -16.79 22.72
CA ASP A 99 11.61 -17.69 23.69
C ASP A 99 10.72 -18.92 23.93
#